data_AF-A0A950K7J8-F1
#
_entry.id   AF-A0A950K7J8-F1
#
_cell.length_a   1.000
_cell.length_b   1.000
_cell.length_c   1.000
_cell.angle_alpha   90.00
_cell.angle_beta   90.00
_cell.angle_gamma   90.00
#
_symmetry.space_group_name_H-M   'P 1'
#
loop_
_entity.id
_entity.type
_entity.pdbx_description
1 polymer ?
#
loop_
_entity_poly.entity_id
_entity_poly.type
_entity_poly.pdbx_seq_one_letter_code
_entity_poly.pdbx_strand_id
1 'polypeptide(L)'
;MADLLSLAGPAATIIAAGAAVFVTWRLGKSQLNISEEQKAIAYQQMKLAADRLQLDRYDRRFRIYNEARRFIIEDILRNGRVSDHALMEFIGGTGDSIFLLDAQVTNYLMKIRKRAIRLRFLGKAIPGTSPMDDNRGKYIDEEAKLLNWFSQQQDVLREKFKPFLTLERP
;
A
#
# COMPACT_ATOMS: atom_id res chain seq x y z
N MET A 1 -24.71 64.41 -51.60
CA MET A 1 -24.73 63.42 -50.50
C MET A 1 -23.92 62.18 -50.89
N ALA A 2 -22.62 62.31 -51.17
CA ALA A 2 -21.76 61.17 -51.56
C ALA A 2 -20.49 61.01 -50.69
N ASP A 3 -20.12 62.00 -49.87
CA ASP A 3 -18.91 61.96 -49.04
C ASP A 3 -19.06 61.28 -47.67
N LEU A 4 -20.27 60.93 -47.25
CA LEU A 4 -20.51 60.26 -45.96
C LEU A 4 -20.36 58.73 -46.04
N LEU A 5 -20.36 58.14 -47.24
CA LEU A 5 -20.23 56.68 -47.43
C LEU A 5 -18.77 56.22 -47.62
N SER A 6 -17.87 57.07 -48.15
CA SER A 6 -16.45 56.72 -48.37
C SER A 6 -15.61 56.78 -47.08
N LEU A 7 -16.03 57.59 -46.10
CA LEU A 7 -15.39 57.69 -44.77
C LEU A 7 -15.84 56.59 -43.78
N ALA A 8 -16.96 55.91 -44.06
CA ALA A 8 -17.51 54.87 -43.20
C ALA A 8 -16.61 53.63 -43.13
N GLY A 9 -15.95 53.26 -44.23
CA GLY A 9 -15.03 52.10 -44.26
C GLY A 9 -13.79 52.29 -43.38
N PRO A 10 -13.00 53.37 -43.53
CA PRO A 10 -11.83 53.62 -42.71
C PRO A 10 -12.16 53.84 -41.22
N ALA A 11 -13.20 54.63 -40.93
CA ALA A 11 -13.61 54.90 -39.55
C ALA A 11 -14.10 53.63 -38.82
N ALA A 12 -14.91 52.79 -39.48
CA ALA A 12 -15.35 51.52 -38.91
C ALA A 12 -14.18 50.55 -38.65
N THR A 13 -13.15 50.56 -39.50
CA THR A 13 -11.96 49.72 -39.34
C THR A 13 -11.17 50.11 -38.08
N ILE A 14 -11.01 51.41 -37.83
CA ILE A 14 -10.33 51.93 -36.64
C ILE A 14 -11.11 51.58 -35.36
N ILE A 15 -12.43 51.74 -35.39
CA ILE A 15 -13.31 51.41 -34.26
C ILE A 15 -13.28 49.90 -33.97
N ALA A 16 -13.35 49.06 -35.01
CA ALA A 16 -13.27 47.61 -34.87
C ALA A 16 -11.91 47.16 -34.31
N ALA A 17 -10.81 47.75 -34.77
CA ALA A 17 -9.48 47.48 -34.24
C ALA A 17 -9.35 47.88 -32.75
N GLY A 18 -9.88 49.04 -32.37
CA GLY A 18 -9.91 49.49 -30.98
C GLY A 18 -10.73 48.55 -30.07
N ALA A 19 -11.90 48.11 -30.54
CA ALA A 19 -12.73 47.15 -29.82
C ALA A 19 -12.04 45.79 -29.66
N ALA A 20 -11.38 45.29 -30.70
CA ALA A 20 -10.61 44.05 -30.65
C ALA A 20 -9.48 44.13 -29.61
N VAL A 21 -8.68 45.20 -29.63
CA VAL A 21 -7.60 45.44 -28.66
C VAL A 21 -8.14 45.51 -27.22
N PHE A 22 -9.25 46.21 -27.01
CA PHE A 22 -9.88 46.32 -25.69
C PHE A 22 -10.37 44.97 -25.16
N VAL A 23 -11.01 44.16 -26.01
CA VAL A 23 -11.45 42.80 -25.65
C VAL A 23 -10.25 41.91 -25.34
N THR A 24 -9.19 41.94 -26.16
CA THR A 24 -7.95 41.19 -25.91
C THR A 24 -7.29 41.60 -24.59
N TRP A 25 -7.20 42.89 -24.30
CA TRP A 25 -6.65 43.40 -23.04
C TRP A 25 -7.47 42.95 -21.82
N ARG A 26 -8.80 43.05 -21.90
CA ARG A 26 -9.71 42.64 -20.82
C ARG A 26 -9.63 41.14 -20.57
N LEU A 27 -9.58 40.32 -21.63
CA LEU A 27 -9.43 38.86 -21.54
C LEU A 27 -8.07 38.48 -20.95
N GLY A 28 -6.98 39.13 -21.38
CA GLY A 28 -5.64 38.91 -20.82
C GLY A 28 -5.55 39.22 -19.33
N LYS A 29 -6.19 40.31 -18.88
CA LYS A 29 -6.22 40.64 -17.44
C LYS A 29 -7.02 39.64 -16.60
N SER A 30 -8.11 39.08 -17.13
CA SER A 30 -8.85 38.01 -16.42
C SER A 30 -8.08 36.68 -16.35
N GLN A 31 -7.20 36.39 -17.31
CA GLN A 31 -6.37 35.18 -17.30
C GLN A 31 -5.31 35.19 -16.19
N LEU A 32 -4.85 36.38 -15.77
CA LEU A 32 -3.83 36.51 -14.72
C LEU A 32 -4.35 36.07 -13.34
N ASN A 33 -5.56 36.49 -12.95
CA ASN A 33 -6.14 36.08 -11.66
C ASN A 33 -6.39 34.56 -11.61
N ILE A 34 -6.84 33.98 -12.73
CA ILE A 34 -7.04 32.52 -12.85
C ILE A 34 -5.70 31.78 -12.67
N SER A 35 -4.59 32.33 -13.17
CA SER A 35 -3.27 31.70 -13.04
C SER A 35 -2.74 31.67 -11.60
N GLU A 36 -3.09 32.66 -10.77
CA GLU A 36 -2.71 32.68 -9.36
C GLU A 36 -3.50 31.67 -8.54
N GLU A 37 -4.81 31.60 -8.77
CA GLU A 37 -5.67 30.57 -8.17
C GLU A 37 -5.21 29.17 -8.58
N GLN A 38 -4.85 28.97 -9.85
CA GLN A 38 -4.31 27.70 -10.34
C GLN A 38 -3.01 27.29 -9.65
N LYS A 39 -2.11 28.24 -9.33
CA LYS A 39 -0.88 27.94 -8.56
C LYS A 39 -1.19 27.48 -7.13
N ALA A 40 -2.13 28.15 -6.45
CA ALA A 40 -2.53 27.77 -5.11
C ALA A 40 -3.20 26.38 -5.09
N ILE A 41 -4.07 26.11 -6.06
CA ILE A 41 -4.71 24.80 -6.24
C ILE A 41 -3.67 23.72 -6.53
N ALA A 42 -2.72 23.98 -7.43
CA ALA A 42 -1.67 23.03 -7.77
C ALA A 42 -0.79 22.69 -6.55
N TYR A 43 -0.46 23.69 -5.72
CA TYR A 43 0.26 23.47 -4.47
C TYR A 43 -0.52 22.59 -3.49
N GLN A 44 -1.82 22.86 -3.32
CA GLN A 44 -2.70 22.03 -2.49
C GLN A 44 -2.81 20.60 -3.02
N GLN A 45 -2.95 20.43 -4.33
CA GLN A 45 -2.99 19.11 -4.98
C GLN A 45 -1.70 18.34 -4.77
N MET A 46 -0.53 18.99 -4.85
CA MET A 46 0.76 18.36 -4.58
C MET A 46 0.85 17.87 -3.13
N LYS A 47 0.42 18.69 -2.17
CA LYS A 47 0.41 18.30 -0.75
C LYS A 47 -0.53 17.12 -0.50
N LEU A 48 -1.75 17.16 -1.05
CA LEU A 48 -2.70 16.05 -0.95
C LEU A 48 -2.19 14.77 -1.60
N ALA A 49 -1.48 14.87 -2.73
CA ALA A 49 -0.88 13.73 -3.40
C ALA A 49 0.22 13.08 -2.55
N ALA A 50 1.04 13.90 -1.87
CA ALA A 50 2.06 13.40 -0.94
C ALA A 50 1.44 12.69 0.27
N ASP A 51 0.41 13.27 0.89
CA ASP A 51 -0.30 12.68 2.03
C ASP A 51 -0.97 11.35 1.64
N ARG A 52 -1.61 11.30 0.46
CA ARG A 52 -2.19 10.05 -0.09
C ARG A 52 -1.15 8.97 -0.33
N LEU A 53 0.01 9.33 -0.88
CA LEU A 53 1.09 8.37 -1.11
C LEU A 53 1.62 7.76 0.20
N GLN A 54 1.70 8.56 1.27
CA GLN A 54 2.07 8.05 2.59
C GLN A 54 1.02 7.09 3.15
N LEU A 55 -0.27 7.45 3.06
CA LEU A 55 -1.38 6.59 3.50
C LEU A 55 -1.41 5.26 2.72
N ASP A 56 -1.31 5.31 1.40
CA ASP A 56 -1.31 4.11 0.56
C ASP A 56 -0.17 3.15 0.91
N ARG A 57 1.01 3.71 1.23
CA ARG A 57 2.17 2.94 1.66
C ARG A 57 1.93 2.30 3.03
N TYR A 58 1.39 3.07 3.97
CA TYR A 58 1.02 2.57 5.29
C TYR A 58 0.02 1.42 5.17
N ASP A 59 -1.06 1.60 4.42
CA ASP A 59 -2.11 0.59 4.26
C ASP A 59 -1.56 -0.70 3.63
N ARG A 60 -0.69 -0.58 2.62
CA ARG A 60 -0.02 -1.73 2.00
C ARG A 60 0.83 -2.51 3.01
N ARG A 61 1.62 -1.81 3.84
CA ARG A 61 2.47 -2.42 4.87
C ARG A 61 1.64 -3.03 5.99
N PHE A 62 0.56 -2.37 6.39
CA PHE A 62 -0.37 -2.84 7.41
C PHE A 62 -1.09 -4.12 6.97
N ARG A 63 -1.47 -4.24 5.69
CA ARG A 63 -2.02 -5.49 5.14
C ARG A 63 -1.08 -6.67 5.35
N ILE A 64 0.22 -6.51 5.03
CA ILE A 64 1.20 -7.58 5.24
C ILE A 64 1.30 -7.97 6.72
N TYR A 65 1.35 -6.98 7.61
CA TYR A 65 1.35 -7.22 9.06
C TYR A 65 0.11 -8.00 9.49
N ASN A 66 -1.07 -7.57 9.04
CA ASN A 66 -2.33 -8.16 9.41
C ASN A 66 -2.46 -9.60 8.91
N GLU A 67 -2.05 -9.89 7.68
CA GLU A 67 -2.01 -11.25 7.13
C GLU A 67 -1.08 -12.15 7.94
N ALA A 68 0.13 -11.67 8.30
CA ALA A 68 1.05 -12.43 9.14
C ALA A 68 0.50 -12.67 10.56
N ARG A 69 -0.17 -11.68 11.14
CA ARG A 69 -0.81 -11.78 12.46
C ARG A 69 -1.98 -12.76 12.44
N ARG A 70 -2.87 -12.64 11.44
CA ARG A 70 -4.01 -13.54 11.23
C ARG A 70 -3.52 -14.98 11.14
N PHE A 71 -2.52 -15.22 10.29
CA PHE A 71 -1.96 -16.55 10.10
C PHE A 71 -1.40 -17.16 11.38
N ILE A 72 -0.65 -16.39 12.17
CA ILE A 72 -0.10 -16.90 13.44
C ILE A 72 -1.22 -17.19 14.44
N ILE A 73 -2.14 -16.25 14.67
CA ILE A 73 -3.12 -16.34 15.76
C ILE A 73 -4.29 -17.27 15.39
N GLU A 74 -4.92 -17.01 14.24
CA GLU A 74 -6.18 -17.63 13.85
C GLU A 74 -5.98 -18.98 13.18
N ASP A 75 -4.94 -19.13 12.36
CA ASP A 75 -4.72 -20.39 11.64
C ASP A 75 -3.87 -21.36 12.45
N ILE A 76 -2.75 -20.89 13.02
CA ILE A 76 -1.79 -21.76 13.72
C ILE A 76 -2.18 -21.98 15.18
N LEU A 77 -2.22 -20.92 16.00
CA LEU A 77 -2.35 -21.07 17.45
C LEU A 77 -3.73 -21.56 17.88
N ARG A 78 -4.79 -21.15 17.17
CA ARG A 78 -6.14 -21.61 17.44
C ARG A 78 -6.35 -23.10 17.14
N ASN A 79 -5.78 -23.59 16.04
CA ASN A 79 -6.07 -24.94 15.54
C ASN A 79 -4.97 -25.96 15.85
N GLY A 80 -3.77 -25.49 16.23
CA GLY A 80 -2.57 -26.32 16.40
C GLY A 80 -2.06 -26.93 15.09
N ARG A 81 -2.65 -26.59 13.93
CA ARG A 81 -2.34 -27.15 12.61
C ARG A 81 -2.42 -26.08 11.54
N VAL A 82 -1.70 -26.29 10.45
CA VAL A 82 -1.68 -25.38 9.29
C VAL A 82 -2.42 -26.03 8.13
N SER A 83 -3.46 -25.39 7.63
CA SER A 83 -4.17 -25.81 6.41
C SER A 83 -3.42 -25.37 5.15
N ASP A 84 -3.66 -26.06 4.03
CA ASP A 84 -3.11 -25.69 2.73
C ASP A 84 -3.57 -24.29 2.31
N HIS A 85 -4.85 -24.00 2.53
CA HIS A 85 -5.46 -22.70 2.23
C HIS A 85 -4.79 -21.57 3.01
N ALA A 86 -4.71 -21.67 4.34
CA ALA A 86 -4.11 -20.65 5.19
C ALA A 86 -2.63 -20.41 4.83
N LEU A 87 -1.89 -21.47 4.49
CA LEU A 87 -0.50 -21.32 4.06
C LEU A 87 -0.39 -20.55 2.73
N MET A 88 -1.28 -20.80 1.77
CA MET A 88 -1.27 -20.09 0.49
C MET A 88 -1.72 -18.65 0.64
N GLU A 89 -2.73 -18.37 1.47
CA GLU A 89 -3.12 -17.00 1.81
C GLU A 89 -1.98 -16.23 2.45
N PHE A 90 -1.28 -16.82 3.41
CA PHE A 90 -0.11 -16.19 4.02
C PHE A 90 0.99 -15.91 3.00
N ILE A 91 1.28 -16.85 2.09
CA ILE A 91 2.29 -16.67 1.03
C ILE A 91 1.88 -15.53 0.09
N GLY A 92 0.62 -15.49 -0.35
CA GLY A 92 0.11 -14.44 -1.23
C GLY A 92 0.09 -13.08 -0.54
N GLY A 93 -0.49 -13.02 0.66
CA GLY A 93 -0.65 -11.80 1.45
C GLY A 93 0.67 -11.18 1.95
N THR A 94 1.75 -11.95 1.99
CA THR A 94 3.09 -11.48 2.36
C THR A 94 4.08 -11.40 1.19
N GLY A 95 3.65 -11.73 -0.03
CA GLY A 95 4.50 -11.78 -1.22
C GLY A 95 5.16 -10.43 -1.54
N ASP A 96 4.43 -9.33 -1.36
CA ASP A 96 4.92 -7.97 -1.66
C ASP A 96 5.89 -7.41 -0.60
N SER A 97 6.19 -8.17 0.45
CA SER A 97 7.09 -7.75 1.53
C SER A 97 8.47 -7.30 1.03
N ILE A 98 8.99 -7.93 -0.02
CA ILE A 98 10.28 -7.59 -0.62
C ILE A 98 10.34 -6.16 -1.19
N PHE A 99 9.20 -5.57 -1.55
CA PHE A 99 9.11 -4.23 -2.11
C PHE A 99 8.76 -3.16 -1.07
N LEU A 100 8.08 -3.55 0.01
CA LEU A 100 7.46 -2.63 0.96
C LEU A 100 8.18 -2.56 2.31
N LEU A 101 8.97 -3.58 2.63
CA LEU A 101 9.64 -3.78 3.92
C LEU A 101 11.14 -4.01 3.70
N ASP A 102 11.91 -4.00 4.78
CA ASP A 102 13.33 -4.32 4.70
C ASP A 102 13.59 -5.85 4.59
N ALA A 103 14.86 -6.19 4.35
CA ALA A 103 15.30 -7.57 4.29
C ALA A 103 15.12 -8.30 5.64
N GLN A 104 15.18 -7.61 6.78
CA GLN A 104 15.07 -8.23 8.09
C GLN A 104 13.65 -8.77 8.32
N VAL A 105 12.64 -7.98 8.02
CA VAL A 105 11.22 -8.37 8.14
C VAL A 105 10.87 -9.40 7.07
N THR A 106 11.34 -9.21 5.84
CA THR A 106 11.10 -10.18 4.74
C THR A 106 11.68 -11.56 5.07
N ASN A 107 12.92 -11.62 5.57
CA ASN A 107 13.54 -12.88 6.02
C ASN A 107 12.81 -13.49 7.22
N TYR A 108 12.26 -12.67 8.09
CA TYR A 108 11.44 -13.13 9.21
C TYR A 108 10.12 -13.79 8.74
N LEU A 109 9.42 -13.18 7.79
CA LEU A 109 8.21 -13.77 7.19
C LEU A 109 8.54 -15.09 6.48
N MET A 110 9.70 -15.18 5.80
CA MET A 110 10.18 -16.44 5.23
C MET A 110 10.47 -17.49 6.32
N LYS A 111 10.98 -17.10 7.49
CA LYS A 111 11.19 -18.02 8.62
C LYS A 111 9.86 -18.56 9.15
N ILE A 112 8.84 -17.70 9.29
CA ILE A 112 7.47 -18.09 9.63
C ILE A 112 6.97 -19.13 8.61
N ARG A 113 7.08 -18.84 7.31
CA ARG A 113 6.67 -19.75 6.23
C ARG A 113 7.31 -21.13 6.36
N LYS A 114 8.65 -21.18 6.48
CA LYS A 114 9.40 -22.45 6.56
C LYS A 114 8.95 -23.30 7.74
N ARG A 115 8.74 -22.68 8.91
CA ARG A 115 8.26 -23.36 10.12
C ARG A 115 6.82 -23.83 9.99
N ALA A 116 5.95 -23.05 9.36
CA ALA A 116 4.56 -23.42 9.12
C ALA A 116 4.47 -24.62 8.14
N ILE A 117 5.31 -24.64 7.10
CA ILE A 117 5.43 -25.81 6.20
C ILE A 117 5.84 -27.05 6.98
N ARG A 118 6.82 -26.93 7.89
CA ARG A 118 7.25 -28.06 8.73
C ARG A 118 6.13 -28.53 9.66
N LEU A 119 5.46 -27.61 10.33
CA LEU A 119 4.32 -27.91 11.21
C LEU A 119 3.21 -28.64 10.44
N ARG A 120 2.87 -28.16 9.23
CA ARG A 120 1.92 -28.83 8.34
C ARG A 120 2.36 -30.26 8.00
N PHE A 121 3.63 -30.46 7.66
CA PHE A 121 4.16 -31.78 7.36
C PHE A 121 4.01 -32.72 8.55
N LEU A 122 4.40 -32.28 9.75
CA LEU A 122 4.27 -33.07 10.98
C LEU A 122 2.80 -33.43 11.27
N GLY A 123 1.88 -32.47 11.10
CA GLY A 123 0.45 -32.71 11.27
C GLY A 123 -0.13 -33.76 10.32
N LYS A 124 0.50 -34.00 9.16
CA LYS A 124 0.15 -35.09 8.22
C LYS A 124 0.91 -36.39 8.51
N ALA A 125 2.17 -36.30 8.94
CA ALA A 125 3.01 -37.46 9.22
C ALA A 125 2.60 -38.20 10.49
N ILE A 126 2.28 -37.49 11.58
CA ILE A 126 1.95 -38.10 12.88
C ILE A 126 0.74 -39.06 12.77
N PRO A 127 -0.41 -38.69 12.15
CA PRO A 127 -1.51 -39.63 11.99
C PRO A 127 -1.18 -40.87 11.14
N GLY A 128 -0.24 -40.75 10.20
CA GLY A 128 0.19 -41.85 9.31
C GLY A 128 1.27 -42.76 9.88
N THR A 129 1.80 -42.47 11.07
CA THR A 129 2.82 -43.30 11.74
C THR A 129 2.19 -44.24 12.76
N SER A 130 2.69 -45.48 12.82
CA SER A 130 2.29 -46.44 13.86
C SER A 130 2.63 -45.90 15.25
N PRO A 131 1.84 -46.17 16.30
CA PRO A 131 2.21 -45.87 17.68
C PRO A 131 3.54 -46.48 18.12
N MET A 132 3.96 -47.57 17.46
CA MET A 132 5.23 -48.28 17.70
C MET A 132 6.39 -47.77 16.83
N ASP A 133 6.19 -46.73 16.01
CA ASP A 133 7.26 -46.12 15.21
C ASP A 133 8.16 -45.28 16.13
N ASP A 134 9.44 -45.65 16.21
CA ASP A 134 10.48 -44.95 16.98
C ASP A 134 10.60 -43.46 16.65
N ASN A 135 10.18 -43.03 15.45
CA ASN A 135 10.22 -41.63 15.04
C ASN A 135 8.98 -40.84 15.44
N ARG A 136 7.88 -41.48 15.85
CA ARG A 136 6.64 -40.80 16.25
C ARG A 136 6.87 -39.85 17.42
N GLY A 137 7.61 -40.30 18.44
CA GLY A 137 7.96 -39.46 19.59
C GLY A 137 8.75 -38.21 19.19
N LYS A 138 9.68 -38.34 18.22
CA LYS A 138 10.46 -37.21 17.70
C LYS A 138 9.58 -36.20 16.96
N TYR A 139 8.60 -36.67 16.17
CA TYR A 139 7.68 -35.79 15.46
C TYR A 139 6.76 -35.00 16.38
N ILE A 140 6.27 -35.64 17.46
CA ILE A 140 5.44 -34.96 18.47
C ILE A 140 6.25 -33.89 19.21
N ASP A 141 7.48 -34.21 19.62
CA ASP A 141 8.38 -33.24 20.27
C ASP A 141 8.71 -32.05 19.35
N GLU A 142 8.94 -32.32 18.06
CA GLU A 142 9.17 -31.26 17.08
C GLU A 142 7.91 -30.38 16.86
N GLU A 143 6.73 -30.98 16.79
CA GLU A 143 5.46 -30.26 16.68
C GLU A 143 5.25 -29.33 17.89
N ALA A 144 5.47 -29.84 19.10
CA ALA A 144 5.40 -29.05 20.33
C ALA A 144 6.39 -27.88 20.33
N LYS A 145 7.63 -28.09 19.90
CA LYS A 145 8.64 -27.04 19.76
C LYS A 145 8.24 -25.97 18.75
N LEU A 146 7.62 -26.36 17.64
CA LEU A 146 7.15 -25.41 16.63
C LEU A 146 5.98 -24.57 17.14
N LEU A 147 4.99 -25.20 17.79
CA LEU A 147 3.84 -24.50 18.37
C LEU A 147 4.27 -23.53 19.48
N ASN A 148 5.19 -23.95 20.35
CA ASN A 148 5.79 -23.07 21.36
C ASN A 148 6.59 -21.92 20.72
N TRP A 149 7.27 -22.16 19.60
CA TRP A 149 7.90 -21.07 18.87
C TRP A 149 6.86 -20.09 18.31
N PHE A 150 5.78 -20.57 17.70
CA PHE A 150 4.71 -19.74 17.15
C PHE A 150 4.01 -18.88 18.22
N SER A 151 3.82 -19.41 19.44
CA SER A 151 3.16 -18.67 20.53
C SER A 151 3.95 -17.42 20.96
N GLN A 152 5.26 -17.43 20.77
CA GLN A 152 6.16 -16.33 21.09
C GLN A 152 6.26 -15.27 19.96
N GLN A 153 5.67 -15.53 18.78
CA GLN A 153 5.88 -14.66 17.62
C GLN A 153 5.02 -13.41 17.61
N GLN A 154 3.99 -13.29 18.46
CA GLN A 154 3.10 -12.12 18.46
C GLN A 154 3.85 -10.81 18.77
N ASP A 155 4.66 -10.79 19.82
CA ASP A 155 5.42 -9.60 20.20
C ASP A 155 6.58 -9.35 19.24
N VAL A 156 7.25 -10.41 18.79
CA VAL A 156 8.33 -10.33 17.79
C VAL A 156 7.81 -9.74 16.46
N LEU A 157 6.61 -10.15 16.03
CA LEU A 157 5.97 -9.62 14.83
C LEU A 157 5.69 -8.13 15.00
N ARG A 158 5.12 -7.71 16.14
CA ARG A 158 4.82 -6.30 16.42
C ARG A 158 6.08 -5.44 16.39
N GLU A 159 7.12 -5.85 17.10
CA GLU A 159 8.38 -5.08 17.17
C GLU A 159 9.05 -4.95 15.81
N LYS A 160 9.01 -6.01 14.99
CA LYS A 160 9.58 -5.97 13.63
C LYS A 160 8.81 -5.05 12.69
N PHE A 161 7.49 -4.96 12.82
CA PHE A 161 6.67 -4.12 11.96
C PHE A 161 6.54 -2.68 12.44
N LYS A 162 6.82 -2.41 13.72
CA LYS A 162 6.70 -1.07 14.33
C LYS A 162 7.36 0.04 13.50
N PRO A 163 8.59 -0.08 12.97
CA PRO A 163 9.21 0.98 12.16
C PRO A 163 8.48 1.26 10.83
N PHE A 164 7.68 0.32 10.34
CA PHE A 164 6.97 0.40 9.07
C PHE A 164 5.53 0.90 9.22
N LEU A 165 4.99 0.86 10.44
CA LEU A 165 3.62 1.19 10.80
C LEU A 165 3.55 2.48 11.64
N THR A 166 4.50 3.39 11.42
CA THR A 166 4.45 4.75 11.94
C THR A 166 4.15 5.72 10.80
N LEU A 167 3.20 6.62 11.01
CA LEU A 167 2.97 7.75 10.12
C LEU A 167 3.97 8.85 10.50
N GLU A 168 4.97 9.08 9.65
CA GLU A 168 5.80 10.27 9.77
C GLU A 168 4.95 11.48 9.37
N ARG A 169 4.80 12.45 10.27
CA ARG A 169 4.25 13.75 9.85
C ARG A 169 5.23 14.39 8.87
N PRO A 170 4.76 14.92 7.72
CA PRO A 170 5.58 15.68 6.81
C PRO A 170 6.16 16.95 7.46
#